data_AF-A0A3S0XX62-F1
#
_entry.id   AF-A0A3S0XX62-F1
#
_cell.length_a   1.000
_cell.length_b   1.000
_cell.length_c   1.000
_cell.angle_alpha   90.00
_cell.angle_beta   90.00
_cell.angle_gamma   90.00
#
_symmetry.space_group_name_H-M   'P 1'
#
loop_
_entity.id
_entity.type
_entity.pdbx_description
1 polymer ?
#
loop_
_entity_poly.entity_id
_entity_poly.type
_entity_poly.pdbx_seq_one_letter_code
_entity_poly.pdbx_strand_id
1 'polypeptide(L)' 'MSLDQCCGGRPQAHYDAVSVISCRKCGETVTVETPPFFRSDVSQREHQTWRAIFAWKTRRLPAPAPDPKPSRR' A
#
# COMPACT_ATOMS: atom_id res chain seq x y z
N MET A 1 -12.63 -1.63 -1.87
CA MET A 1 -11.22 -2.05 -2.11
C MET A 1 -10.76 -2.96 -0.99
N SER A 2 -10.01 -4.02 -1.31
CA SER A 2 -9.48 -4.98 -0.32
C SER A 2 -7.95 -4.91 -0.25
N LEU A 3 -7.43 -5.16 0.95
CA LEU A 3 -6.02 -5.43 1.18
C LEU A 3 -5.66 -6.78 0.56
N ASP A 4 -4.65 -6.78 -0.30
CA ASP A 4 -4.17 -8.02 -0.91
C ASP A 4 -3.50 -8.89 0.16
N GLN A 5 -3.79 -10.19 0.14
CA GLN A 5 -3.26 -11.14 1.12
C GLN A 5 -1.74 -11.25 1.00
N CYS A 6 -1.03 -11.22 2.12
CA CYS A 6 0.41 -11.50 2.17
C CYS A 6 0.65 -12.78 2.96
N CYS A 7 1.54 -13.65 2.44
CA CYS A 7 1.83 -14.96 3.02
C CYS A 7 0.57 -15.82 3.30
N GLY A 8 -0.42 -15.75 2.40
CA GLY A 8 -1.69 -16.48 2.53
C GLY A 8 -2.57 -16.02 3.70
N GLY A 9 -2.37 -14.79 4.20
CA GLY A 9 -3.16 -14.20 5.27
C GLY A 9 -3.54 -12.75 4.99
N ARG A 10 -4.58 -12.26 5.67
CA ARG A 10 -4.97 -10.86 5.61
C ARG A 10 -4.03 -10.03 6.50
N PRO A 11 -3.40 -8.97 5.98
CA PRO A 11 -2.53 -8.12 6.78
C PRO A 11 -3.34 -7.32 7.82
N GLN A 12 -2.67 -6.92 8.90
CA GLN A 12 -3.24 -6.03 9.91
C GLN A 12 -3.11 -4.59 9.43
N ALA A 13 -4.17 -3.79 9.58
CA ALA A 13 -4.19 -2.41 9.14
C ALA A 13 -4.74 -1.47 10.22
N HIS A 14 -4.13 -0.30 10.33
CA HIS A 14 -4.56 0.84 11.13
C HIS A 14 -4.58 2.07 10.22
N TYR A 15 -5.71 2.78 10.16
CA TYR A 15 -5.87 3.94 9.28
C TYR A 15 -6.06 5.20 10.11
N ASP A 16 -5.11 6.11 9.99
CA ASP A 16 -5.09 7.42 10.63
C ASP A 16 -4.17 8.36 9.82
N ALA A 17 -3.86 9.54 10.35
CA ALA A 17 -2.86 10.46 9.82
C ALA A 17 -1.53 9.75 9.53
N VAL A 18 -1.16 8.79 10.37
CA VAL A 18 -0.11 7.80 10.10
C VAL A 18 -0.76 6.43 9.97
N SER A 19 -0.99 6.01 8.74
CA SER A 19 -1.57 4.70 8.43
C SER A 19 -0.51 3.62 8.36
N VAL A 20 -0.78 2.45 8.93
CA VAL A 20 0.15 1.33 9.00
C VAL A 20 -0.52 0.06 8.52
N ILE A 21 0.13 -0.68 7.61
CA ILE A 21 -0.26 -2.02 7.19
C ILE A 21 0.93 -2.95 7.43
N SER A 22 0.70 -4.07 8.12
CA SER A 22 1.75 -5.05 8.42
C SER A 22 1.29 -6.49 8.21
N CYS A 23 2.20 -7.34 7.75
CA CYS A 23 2.01 -8.79 7.67
C CYS A 23 2.77 -9.47 8.81
N ARG A 24 2.04 -10.13 9.71
CA ARG A 24 2.65 -10.82 10.87
C ARG A 24 3.53 -12.02 10.51
N LYS A 25 3.42 -12.56 9.28
CA LYS A 25 4.17 -13.73 8.84
C LYS A 25 5.55 -13.39 8.29
N CYS A 26 5.64 -12.44 7.35
CA CYS A 26 6.92 -12.02 6.77
C CYS A 26 7.53 -10.79 7.45
N GLY A 27 6.80 -10.12 8.34
CA GLY A 27 7.24 -8.88 9.00
C GLY A 27 7.17 -7.63 8.12
N GLU A 28 6.74 -7.78 6.85
CA GLU A 28 6.63 -6.65 5.93
C GLU A 28 5.65 -5.61 6.48
N THR A 29 6.11 -4.35 6.48
CA THR A 29 5.35 -3.22 7.01
C THR A 29 5.42 -2.05 6.04
N VAL A 30 4.28 -1.40 5.85
CA VAL A 30 4.13 -0.16 5.10
C VAL A 30 3.53 0.89 6.03
N THR A 31 4.22 2.01 6.13
CA THR A 31 3.77 3.20 6.86
C THR A 31 3.54 4.32 5.87
N VAL A 32 2.38 4.96 5.93
CA VAL A 32 2.00 6.06 5.04
C VAL A 32 1.48 7.22 5.88
N GLU A 33 2.22 8.31 5.86
CA GLU A 33 1.74 9.59 6.38
C GLU A 33 0.81 10.23 5.34
N THR A 34 -0.37 10.63 5.80
CA THR A 34 -1.38 11.29 4.97
C THR A 34 -1.82 12.57 5.68
N PRO A 35 -1.24 13.72 5.31
CA PRO A 35 -1.63 15.00 5.86
C PRO A 35 -3.12 15.29 5.67
N PRO A 36 -3.74 16.07 6.57
CA PRO A 36 -5.10 16.56 6.38
C PRO A 36 -5.21 17.31 5.05
N PHE A 37 -6.16 16.90 4.22
CA PHE A 37 -6.46 17.55 2.94
C PHE A 37 -7.94 17.88 2.83
N PHE A 38 -8.80 16.95 3.23
CA PHE A 38 -10.24 17.13 3.24
C PHE A 38 -10.70 17.76 4.55
N ARG A 39 -11.68 18.66 4.47
CA ARG A 39 -12.34 19.24 5.65
C ARG A 39 -13.34 18.29 6.32
N SER A 40 -13.84 17.31 5.56
CA SER A 40 -14.73 16.26 6.07
C SER A 40 -13.91 15.11 6.63
N ASP A 41 -14.15 14.75 7.90
CA ASP A 41 -13.49 13.62 8.56
C ASP A 41 -13.72 12.30 7.82
N VAL A 42 -14.92 12.10 7.26
CA VAL A 42 -15.25 10.89 6.49
C VAL A 42 -14.38 10.83 5.24
N SER A 43 -14.32 11.91 4.46
CA SER A 43 -13.51 11.98 3.25
C SER A 43 -12.01 11.88 3.56
N GLN A 44 -11.56 12.43 4.68
CA GLN A 44 -10.18 12.31 5.11
C GLN A 44 -9.81 10.87 5.47
N ARG A 45 -10.69 10.14 6.19
CA ARG A 45 -10.49 8.72 6.52
C ARG A 45 -10.49 7.83 5.30
N GLU A 46 -11.37 8.10 4.35
CA GLU A 46 -11.35 7.42 3.04
C GLU A 46 -9.99 7.65 2.38
N HIS A 47 -9.53 8.90 2.30
CA HIS A 47 -8.23 9.23 1.69
C HIS A 47 -7.05 8.50 2.35
N GLN A 48 -6.99 8.49 3.69
CA GLN A 48 -5.98 7.75 4.46
C GLN A 48 -6.00 6.25 4.13
N THR A 49 -7.19 5.65 4.12
CA THR A 49 -7.39 4.23 3.77
C THR A 49 -6.90 3.93 2.36
N TRP A 50 -7.28 4.77 1.40
CA TRP A 50 -6.91 4.64 0.00
C TRP A 50 -5.40 4.71 -0.22
N ARG A 51 -4.73 5.69 0.40
CA ARG A 51 -3.28 5.87 0.32
C ARG A 51 -2.53 4.68 0.88
N ALA A 52 -2.96 4.18 2.04
CA ALA A 52 -2.37 3.02 2.68
C ALA A 52 -2.53 1.74 1.82
N ILE A 53 -3.75 1.45 1.36
CA ILE A 53 -4.02 0.29 0.51
C ILE A 53 -3.20 0.37 -0.78
N PHE A 54 -3.17 1.53 -1.44
CA PHE A 54 -2.39 1.71 -2.66
C PHE A 54 -0.91 1.41 -2.45
N ALA A 55 -0.29 1.99 -1.42
CA ALA A 55 1.11 1.75 -1.09
C ALA A 55 1.42 0.27 -0.82
N TRP A 56 0.53 -0.43 -0.11
CA TRP A 56 0.62 -1.87 0.12
C TRP A 56 0.61 -2.68 -1.18
N LYS A 57 -0.26 -2.33 -2.13
CA LYS A 57 -0.34 -3.02 -3.42
C LYS A 57 0.89 -2.74 -4.28
N THR A 58 1.34 -1.49 -4.35
CA THR A 58 2.47 -1.09 -5.20
C THR A 58 3.77 -1.81 -4.83
N ARG A 59 4.04 -2.03 -3.54
CA ARG A 59 5.23 -2.80 -3.12
C ARG A 59 5.23 -4.25 -3.59
N ARG A 60 4.05 -4.79 -3.91
CA ARG A 60 3.85 -6.20 -4.21
C ARG A 60 3.59 -6.46 -5.69
N LEU A 61 3.51 -5.41 -6.49
CA LEU A 61 3.66 -5.56 -7.93
C LEU A 61 5.10 -5.97 -8.19
N PRO A 62 5.36 -7.02 -8.99
CA PRO A 62 6.70 -7.28 -9.48
C PRO A 62 7.23 -5.99 -10.11
N ALA A 63 8.51 -5.68 -9.86
CA ALA A 63 9.16 -4.55 -10.53
C ALA A 63 8.85 -4.64 -12.03
N PRO A 64 8.58 -3.52 -12.71
CA PRO A 64 8.39 -3.54 -14.16
C PRO A 64 9.58 -4.30 -14.75
N ALA A 65 9.27 -5.31 -15.58
CA ALA A 65 10.31 -6.14 -16.19
C ALA A 65 11.37 -5.21 -16.79
N PRO A 66 12.67 -5.49 -16.60
CA PRO A 66 13.70 -4.67 -17.22
C PRO A 66 13.42 -4.63 -18.72
N ASP A 67 13.45 -3.43 -19.30
CA ASP A 67 13.19 -3.23 -20.72
C ASP A 67 13.98 -4.27 -21.53
N PRO A 68 13.35 -4.94 -22.52
CA PRO A 68 14.07 -5.88 -23.36
C PRO A 68 15.25 -5.16 -24.00
N LYS A 69 16.48 -5.59 -23.66
CA LYS A 69 17.71 -5.02 -24.21
C LYS A 69 17.57 -4.99 -25.74
N PRO A 70 17.88 -3.86 -26.40
CA PRO A 70 17.83 -3.81 -27.85
C PRO A 70 18.80 -4.85 -28.41
N SER A 71 18.25 -5.85 -29.10
CA SER A 71 19.01 -6.85 -29.84
C SER A 71 19.71 -6.14 -30.99
N ARG A 72 21.02 -5.91 -30.85
CA ARG A 72 21.85 -5.48 -31.98
C ARG A 72 21.99 -6.65 -32.94
N ARG A 73 21.38 -6.52 -34.13
CA ARG A 73 21.72 -7.31 -35.33
C ARG A 73 22.87 -6.64 -36.07
#